data_AF-A0AAP4BAW0-F1
#
_entry.id   AF-A0AAP4BAW0-F1
#
_cell.length_a   1.000
_cell.length_b   1.000
_cell.length_c   1.000
_cell.angle_alpha   90.00
_cell.angle_beta   90.00
_cell.angle_gamma   90.00
#
_symmetry.space_group_name_H-M   'P 1'
#
loop_
_entity.id
_entity.type
_entity.pdbx_description
1 polymer ?
#
loop_
_entity_poly.entity_id
_entity_poly.type
_entity_poly.pdbx_seq_one_letter_code
_entity_poly.pdbx_strand_id
1 'polypeptide(L)'
;MKENRILDNLGQVDEKYIEEAAPVTRQHKKKNGWVKWGVTAACLASAVYAGTRLISLEAPGDGPEQPSSVYESQQAEPDEPSTSAGNPNSEAELPMLTIDKLTNEEMGFEGYMAHDISELVNGNPWNESVELSALPVYANQLEYDSRFIVRGDREAMKKMLEDLMVQFGLDVNETEITDNAPDAQEQEMIREKLKEVGEDFTEDYAEPTEVIAEGNGIRITVDNEMTALIYFEPAVPLPDEYNFTFYSSYEDMAAVAEYLREEYKGKLGMENAKLAICGGDYDIYSRQSYRIGMYSEGETVTDRIVRYNFKQAVFYCDDAGDLSMIRIYNLDLSEKTGEYPVISVQEAKELLLNGNYITTVPYEMPGKEYIARVELVYRKGTYETYYMPYYRFYVEVPYEERENGLKTYGAYYVPAVEGKYLTEMPVWDGSFN
;
A
#
# COMPACT_ATOMS: atom_id res chain seq x y z
N MET A 1 -40.30 -16.86 -17.14
CA MET A 1 -41.00 -17.19 -15.87
C MET A 1 -40.00 -17.70 -14.80
N LYS A 2 -38.85 -17.04 -14.63
CA LYS A 2 -37.81 -17.35 -13.62
C LYS A 2 -37.12 -16.12 -13.00
N GLU A 3 -37.41 -14.89 -13.44
CA GLU A 3 -36.83 -13.67 -12.84
C GLU A 3 -37.60 -13.18 -11.60
N ASN A 4 -38.91 -13.37 -11.53
CA ASN A 4 -39.71 -12.88 -10.40
C ASN A 4 -39.53 -13.69 -9.08
N ARG A 5 -38.75 -14.78 -9.08
CA ARG A 5 -38.48 -15.56 -7.85
C ARG A 5 -37.20 -15.15 -7.12
N ILE A 6 -36.36 -14.31 -7.73
CA ILE A 6 -35.12 -13.83 -7.12
C ILE A 6 -35.39 -12.54 -6.34
N LEU A 7 -36.27 -11.67 -6.85
CA LEU A 7 -36.65 -10.42 -6.18
C LEU A 7 -37.56 -10.64 -4.96
N ASP A 8 -38.38 -11.69 -4.94
CA ASP A 8 -39.24 -12.03 -3.78
C ASP A 8 -38.44 -12.57 -2.57
N ASN A 9 -37.17 -12.97 -2.76
CA ASN A 9 -36.31 -13.48 -1.68
C ASN A 9 -35.34 -12.44 -1.10
N LEU A 10 -35.28 -11.24 -1.67
CA LEU A 10 -34.48 -10.12 -1.15
C LEU A 10 -35.26 -9.20 -0.19
N GLY A 11 -36.55 -9.48 0.04
CA GLY A 11 -37.46 -8.63 0.82
C GLY A 11 -37.98 -9.21 2.14
N GLN A 12 -37.43 -10.31 2.64
CA GLN A 12 -37.85 -10.90 3.92
C GLN A 12 -36.67 -11.08 4.87
N VAL A 13 -36.24 -9.96 5.46
CA VAL A 13 -35.44 -10.00 6.70
C VAL A 13 -36.45 -10.08 7.85
N ASP A 14 -36.29 -11.12 8.67
CA ASP A 14 -37.08 -11.39 9.88
C ASP A 14 -36.93 -10.23 10.89
N GLU A 15 -38.04 -9.69 11.41
CA GLU A 15 -38.08 -8.49 12.27
C GLU A 15 -37.21 -8.61 13.55
N LYS A 16 -36.82 -9.84 13.93
CA LYS A 16 -35.90 -10.08 15.06
C LYS A 16 -34.45 -9.61 14.81
N TYR A 17 -34.09 -9.20 13.58
CA TYR A 17 -32.77 -8.69 13.22
C TYR A 17 -32.73 -7.15 13.05
N ILE A 18 -33.80 -6.43 13.43
CA ILE A 18 -33.91 -4.97 13.27
C ILE A 18 -33.75 -4.21 14.61
N GLU A 19 -33.50 -4.89 15.74
CA GLU A 19 -33.49 -4.22 17.05
C GLU A 19 -32.17 -3.53 17.48
N GLU A 20 -31.08 -3.64 16.71
CA GLU A 20 -29.77 -3.04 17.08
C GLU A 20 -29.42 -1.73 16.36
N ALA A 21 -30.38 -1.07 15.70
CA ALA A 21 -30.15 0.19 14.99
C ALA A 21 -30.97 1.37 15.56
N ALA A 22 -31.08 1.48 16.89
CA ALA A 22 -31.60 2.68 17.54
C ALA A 22 -30.48 3.44 18.29
N PRO A 23 -30.30 4.76 18.09
CA PRO A 23 -29.22 5.51 18.73
C PRO A 23 -29.51 5.69 20.23
N VAL A 24 -28.64 5.16 21.09
CA VAL A 24 -28.70 5.39 22.54
C VAL A 24 -28.22 6.80 22.86
N THR A 25 -29.15 7.64 23.28
CA THR A 25 -28.94 9.00 23.81
C THR A 25 -27.92 9.05 24.96
N ARG A 26 -26.95 9.97 24.87
CA ARG A 26 -25.96 10.32 25.91
C ARG A 26 -26.61 10.66 27.26
N GLN A 27 -26.14 10.03 28.33
CA GLN A 27 -26.18 10.61 29.68
C GLN A 27 -24.84 10.43 30.40
N HIS A 28 -24.22 11.55 30.75
CA HIS A 28 -23.07 11.64 31.65
C HIS A 28 -23.36 11.06 33.04
N LYS A 29 -22.43 10.24 33.61
CA LYS A 29 -21.96 10.42 34.99
C LYS A 29 -20.75 9.55 35.41
N LYS A 30 -19.70 10.29 35.81
CA LYS A 30 -18.77 10.19 36.95
C LYS A 30 -18.02 8.88 37.30
N LYS A 31 -16.69 9.06 37.37
CA LYS A 31 -15.61 8.21 37.91
C LYS A 31 -15.87 7.67 39.32
N ASN A 32 -15.52 6.40 39.55
CA ASN A 32 -14.68 5.92 40.66
C ASN A 32 -14.46 4.39 40.61
N GLY A 33 -13.25 3.96 40.97
CA GLY A 33 -13.05 2.67 41.66
C GLY A 33 -12.35 1.56 40.87
N TRP A 34 -11.07 1.42 41.15
CA TRP A 34 -10.14 0.35 40.78
C TRP A 34 -10.67 -1.07 41.08
N VAL A 35 -10.67 -1.97 40.09
CA VAL A 35 -10.71 -3.43 40.27
C VAL A 35 -9.77 -4.08 39.25
N LYS A 36 -8.86 -4.93 39.74
CA LYS A 36 -7.93 -5.74 38.94
C LYS A 36 -8.55 -7.08 38.57
N TRP A 37 -8.03 -7.63 37.46
CA TRP A 37 -8.14 -8.98 36.89
C TRP A 37 -9.27 -9.24 35.88
N GLY A 38 -8.85 -9.34 34.62
CA GLY A 38 -8.90 -10.63 33.91
C GLY A 38 -10.06 -10.81 32.94
N VAL A 39 -9.67 -11.15 31.70
CA VAL A 39 -10.36 -12.00 30.72
C VAL A 39 -10.81 -11.29 29.42
N THR A 40 -10.17 -11.77 28.35
CA THR A 40 -10.56 -11.86 26.92
C THR A 40 -10.68 -10.60 26.10
N ALA A 41 -9.61 -10.34 25.33
CA ALA A 41 -9.66 -9.76 24.01
C ALA A 41 -10.69 -10.53 23.15
N ALA A 42 -11.82 -9.89 22.92
CA ALA A 42 -12.82 -10.27 21.93
C ALA A 42 -13.00 -9.06 21.02
N CYS A 43 -11.98 -8.79 20.20
CA CYS A 43 -12.01 -7.91 19.02
C CYS A 43 -10.96 -8.40 17.99
N LEU A 44 -10.87 -9.73 17.80
CA LEU A 44 -10.15 -10.37 16.70
C LEU A 44 -11.17 -11.12 15.85
N ALA A 45 -11.75 -10.42 14.88
CA ALA A 45 -12.47 -11.02 13.76
C ALA A 45 -12.50 -10.05 12.59
N SER A 46 -11.32 -9.72 12.05
CA SER A 46 -11.12 -9.21 10.69
C SER A 46 -9.64 -9.38 10.29
N ALA A 47 -9.14 -10.61 10.38
CA ALA A 47 -7.85 -11.00 9.82
C ALA A 47 -7.84 -12.49 9.49
N VAL A 48 -8.80 -12.94 8.67
CA VAL A 48 -8.64 -14.11 7.80
C VAL A 48 -9.54 -13.87 6.58
N TYR A 49 -8.98 -13.24 5.55
CA TYR A 49 -9.47 -13.41 4.19
C TYR A 49 -8.28 -13.72 3.28
N ALA A 50 -7.61 -14.84 3.60
CA ALA A 50 -6.98 -15.65 2.59
C ALA A 50 -8.10 -16.45 1.90
N GLY A 51 -8.32 -16.17 0.61
CA GLY A 51 -9.06 -17.01 -0.32
C GLY A 51 -10.59 -16.95 -0.26
N THR A 52 -11.20 -16.21 -1.18
CA THR A 52 -12.22 -16.82 -2.06
C THR A 52 -12.04 -16.34 -3.50
N ARG A 53 -11.02 -16.88 -4.19
CA ARG A 53 -11.09 -17.09 -5.64
C ARG A 53 -11.78 -18.43 -5.85
N LEU A 54 -13.03 -18.42 -6.34
CA LEU A 54 -13.78 -19.53 -6.96
C LEU A 54 -15.17 -18.94 -7.26
N ILE A 55 -15.67 -18.88 -8.50
CA ILE A 55 -16.20 -19.98 -9.33
C ILE A 55 -16.34 -19.44 -10.79
N SER A 56 -15.61 -19.98 -11.78
CA SER A 56 -16.03 -20.93 -12.86
C SER A 56 -16.94 -20.37 -13.98
N LEU A 57 -16.98 -20.85 -15.23
CA LEU A 57 -16.24 -21.81 -16.08
C LEU A 57 -16.76 -21.60 -17.53
N GLU A 58 -15.99 -22.09 -18.52
CA GLU A 58 -16.36 -22.54 -19.88
C GLU A 58 -15.89 -21.70 -21.09
N ALA A 59 -14.98 -22.30 -21.86
CA ALA A 59 -14.81 -22.08 -23.30
C ALA A 59 -14.89 -23.45 -24.01
N PRO A 60 -15.58 -23.58 -25.16
CA PRO A 60 -15.60 -24.84 -25.92
C PRO A 60 -14.58 -24.84 -27.08
N GLY A 61 -13.90 -25.98 -27.24
CA GLY A 61 -13.91 -26.75 -28.50
C GLY A 61 -12.89 -26.46 -29.61
N ASP A 62 -12.04 -27.47 -29.83
CA ASP A 62 -11.39 -27.95 -31.07
C ASP A 62 -10.21 -27.19 -31.73
N GLY A 63 -9.17 -27.98 -32.05
CA GLY A 63 -7.87 -27.60 -32.64
C GLY A 63 -7.90 -27.32 -34.16
N PRO A 64 -6.79 -27.47 -34.94
CA PRO A 64 -5.86 -28.63 -34.90
C PRO A 64 -4.34 -28.37 -35.10
N GLU A 65 -3.56 -29.42 -34.77
CA GLU A 65 -2.34 -29.97 -35.41
C GLU A 65 -1.04 -29.15 -35.67
N GLN A 66 0.00 -29.55 -34.91
CA GLN A 66 1.45 -29.80 -35.19
C GLN A 66 2.01 -29.63 -36.63
N PRO A 67 3.35 -29.44 -36.86
CA PRO A 67 4.41 -30.25 -36.23
C PRO A 67 5.79 -29.62 -35.89
N SER A 68 6.36 -30.19 -34.83
CA SER A 68 7.72 -30.72 -34.64
C SER A 68 8.89 -30.25 -35.52
N SER A 69 9.96 -29.77 -34.85
CA SER A 69 11.34 -30.08 -35.27
C SER A 69 12.29 -30.21 -34.08
N VAL A 70 12.88 -31.41 -34.01
CA VAL A 70 13.99 -31.92 -33.18
C VAL A 70 15.28 -31.15 -33.44
N TYR A 71 16.08 -30.80 -32.41
CA TYR A 71 17.58 -30.86 -32.34
C TYR A 71 17.97 -30.72 -30.85
N GLU A 72 18.28 -31.79 -30.13
CA GLU A 72 19.60 -32.45 -29.96
C GLU A 72 20.65 -31.61 -29.21
N SER A 73 21.00 -32.12 -28.02
CA SER A 73 21.94 -31.64 -27.02
C SER A 73 23.41 -31.77 -27.43
N GLN A 74 24.26 -30.84 -26.97
CA GLN A 74 25.67 -31.14 -26.68
C GLN A 74 26.26 -30.13 -25.67
N GLN A 75 26.75 -30.67 -24.55
CA GLN A 75 27.64 -30.00 -23.58
C GLN A 75 29.07 -29.93 -24.13
N ALA A 76 29.77 -28.83 -23.86
CA ALA A 76 31.21 -28.81 -23.68
C ALA A 76 31.58 -27.75 -22.62
N GLU A 77 32.57 -28.10 -21.81
CA GLU A 77 32.99 -27.51 -20.53
C GLU A 77 34.08 -26.41 -20.70
N PRO A 78 34.66 -25.81 -19.62
CA PRO A 78 34.86 -24.37 -19.46
C PRO A 78 36.28 -23.87 -19.80
N ASP A 79 36.44 -22.55 -19.94
CA ASP A 79 37.74 -21.87 -19.85
C ASP A 79 37.66 -20.65 -18.90
N GLU A 80 38.67 -20.55 -18.05
CA GLU A 80 38.86 -19.63 -16.91
C GLU A 80 39.54 -18.28 -17.32
N PRO A 81 39.69 -17.30 -16.41
CA PRO A 81 39.41 -15.89 -16.67
C PRO A 81 40.61 -15.08 -17.18
N SER A 82 40.33 -14.08 -18.02
CA SER A 82 41.28 -13.01 -18.34
C SER A 82 40.87 -11.71 -17.63
N THR A 83 41.75 -11.27 -16.74
CA THR A 83 41.69 -9.97 -16.07
C THR A 83 42.00 -8.84 -17.05
N SER A 84 41.12 -7.84 -17.15
CA SER A 84 41.42 -6.54 -17.74
C SER A 84 40.81 -5.44 -16.89
N ALA A 85 41.71 -4.67 -16.27
CA ALA A 85 41.38 -3.50 -15.48
C ALA A 85 40.75 -2.39 -16.33
N GLY A 86 39.60 -1.91 -15.86
CA GLY A 86 39.08 -0.55 -15.86
C GLY A 86 39.39 0.38 -17.05
N ASN A 87 38.36 0.61 -17.87
CA ASN A 87 38.19 1.87 -18.59
C ASN A 87 37.10 2.68 -17.86
N PRO A 88 37.38 3.86 -17.29
CA PRO A 88 36.44 4.57 -16.40
C PRO A 88 35.37 5.39 -17.17
N ASN A 89 34.92 4.92 -18.34
CA ASN A 89 33.97 5.67 -19.16
C ASN A 89 33.04 4.80 -20.02
N SER A 90 32.56 3.68 -19.48
CA SER A 90 31.34 3.04 -19.98
C SER A 90 30.17 3.54 -19.14
N GLU A 91 29.20 4.22 -19.75
CA GLU A 91 27.82 4.12 -19.28
C GLU A 91 27.56 2.61 -19.14
N ALA A 92 27.52 2.10 -17.90
CA ALA A 92 27.10 0.73 -17.69
C ALA A 92 25.72 0.64 -18.32
N GLU A 93 25.53 -0.27 -19.29
CA GLU A 93 24.24 -0.47 -19.94
C GLU A 93 23.22 -0.75 -18.83
N LEU A 94 22.34 0.22 -18.55
CA LEU A 94 21.30 0.07 -17.55
C LEU A 94 20.44 -1.13 -17.93
N PRO A 95 20.17 -2.07 -17.01
CA PRO A 95 19.37 -3.24 -17.33
C PRO A 95 17.95 -2.83 -17.72
N MET A 96 17.34 -3.61 -18.61
CA MET A 96 15.93 -3.44 -18.98
C MET A 96 15.05 -3.72 -17.76
N LEU A 97 14.03 -2.89 -17.57
CA LEU A 97 13.03 -3.04 -16.52
C LEU A 97 11.77 -3.62 -17.13
N THR A 98 11.38 -4.81 -16.68
CA THR A 98 10.08 -5.38 -17.02
C THR A 98 9.01 -4.75 -16.17
N ILE A 99 7.93 -4.31 -16.82
CA ILE A 99 6.77 -3.75 -16.15
C ILE A 99 5.83 -4.88 -15.78
N ASP A 100 5.61 -5.07 -14.49
CA ASP A 100 4.64 -6.05 -14.01
C ASP A 100 3.21 -5.57 -14.30
N LYS A 101 2.40 -6.48 -14.84
CA LYS A 101 0.97 -6.26 -14.99
C LYS A 101 0.37 -6.10 -13.59
N LEU A 102 -0.59 -5.19 -13.46
CA LEU A 102 -1.39 -5.10 -12.24
C LEU A 102 -2.00 -6.47 -11.95
N THR A 103 -1.72 -6.99 -10.76
CA THR A 103 -2.37 -8.18 -10.22
C THR A 103 -3.37 -7.70 -9.17
N ASN A 104 -4.45 -7.03 -9.59
CA ASN A 104 -5.45 -6.56 -8.64
C ASN A 104 -6.57 -7.60 -8.56
N GLU A 105 -6.49 -8.43 -7.51
CA GLU A 105 -7.60 -9.32 -7.15
C GLU A 105 -8.67 -8.60 -6.31
N GLU A 106 -8.47 -7.31 -6.00
CA GLU A 106 -9.36 -6.51 -5.18
C GLU A 106 -10.55 -5.95 -5.96
N MET A 107 -11.70 -5.90 -5.29
CA MET A 107 -12.93 -5.36 -5.87
C MET A 107 -12.94 -3.84 -5.77
N GLY A 108 -12.76 -3.15 -6.90
CA GLY A 108 -12.86 -1.69 -6.99
C GLY A 108 -11.67 -1.07 -7.72
N PHE A 109 -11.69 0.25 -7.88
CA PHE A 109 -10.61 0.97 -8.54
C PHE A 109 -10.13 2.15 -7.70
N GLU A 110 -8.88 2.56 -7.89
CA GLU A 110 -8.34 3.78 -7.29
C GLU A 110 -9.04 5.03 -7.86
N GLY A 111 -10.06 5.48 -7.14
CA GLY A 111 -10.87 6.64 -7.46
C GLY A 111 -11.04 7.57 -6.26
N TYR A 112 -11.06 8.88 -6.52
CA TYR A 112 -11.14 9.93 -5.53
C TYR A 112 -12.34 10.83 -5.82
N MET A 113 -13.18 11.09 -4.82
CA MET A 113 -14.36 11.96 -4.99
C MET A 113 -14.07 13.38 -4.49
N ALA A 114 -14.25 14.39 -5.34
CA ALA A 114 -14.10 15.80 -4.97
C ALA A 114 -14.96 16.70 -5.85
N HIS A 115 -15.30 17.89 -5.38
CA HIS A 115 -15.98 18.90 -6.21
C HIS A 115 -15.00 19.55 -7.19
N ASP A 116 -13.76 19.74 -6.75
CA ASP A 116 -12.66 20.23 -7.57
C ASP A 116 -11.36 19.49 -7.24
N ILE A 117 -10.52 19.29 -8.26
CA ILE A 117 -9.23 18.59 -8.09
C ILE A 117 -8.30 19.28 -7.08
N SER A 118 -8.47 20.59 -6.82
CA SER A 118 -7.70 21.33 -5.81
C SER A 118 -8.01 20.93 -4.37
N GLU A 119 -9.14 20.27 -4.10
CA GLU A 119 -9.47 19.76 -2.77
C GLU A 119 -8.63 18.52 -2.42
N LEU A 120 -8.18 17.76 -3.42
CA LEU A 120 -7.29 16.63 -3.21
C LEU A 120 -5.89 17.16 -2.88
N VAL A 121 -5.48 17.14 -1.64
CA VAL A 121 -4.15 17.60 -1.21
C VAL A 121 -3.17 16.45 -1.09
N ASN A 122 -1.89 16.75 -1.26
CA ASN A 122 -0.80 15.83 -0.98
C ASN A 122 0.42 16.60 -0.44
N GLY A 123 1.36 15.88 0.15
CA GLY A 123 2.65 16.40 0.59
C GLY A 123 3.80 16.11 -0.37
N ASN A 124 3.50 15.84 -1.65
CA ASN A 124 4.49 15.38 -2.62
C ASN A 124 5.52 16.50 -2.88
N PRO A 125 6.83 16.24 -2.68
CA PRO A 125 7.86 17.24 -2.89
C PRO A 125 8.11 17.59 -4.36
N TRP A 126 7.56 16.82 -5.31
CA TRP A 126 7.63 17.10 -6.74
C TRP A 126 6.41 17.90 -7.22
N ASN A 127 6.65 18.81 -8.17
CA ASN A 127 5.63 19.46 -8.98
C ASN A 127 6.18 19.69 -10.40
N GLU A 128 5.34 20.10 -11.35
CA GLU A 128 5.71 20.26 -12.76
C GLU A 128 6.84 21.28 -13.02
N SER A 129 7.19 22.15 -12.06
CA SER A 129 8.33 23.07 -12.20
C SER A 129 9.69 22.44 -11.84
N VAL A 130 9.69 21.25 -11.24
CA VAL A 130 10.90 20.50 -10.89
C VAL A 130 11.35 19.68 -12.09
N GLU A 131 12.45 20.11 -12.71
CA GLU A 131 13.11 19.37 -13.78
C GLU A 131 13.97 18.24 -13.20
N LEU A 132 13.74 17.02 -13.69
CA LEU A 132 14.50 15.82 -13.34
C LEU A 132 14.97 15.17 -14.64
N SER A 133 16.26 14.88 -14.74
CA SER A 133 16.81 14.16 -15.89
C SER A 133 16.84 12.66 -15.68
N ALA A 134 16.94 12.21 -14.42
CA ALA A 134 16.94 10.80 -14.04
C ALA A 134 16.41 10.61 -12.61
N LEU A 135 15.96 9.41 -12.32
CA LEU A 135 15.50 8.99 -10.99
C LEU A 135 16.00 7.58 -10.66
N PRO A 136 16.21 7.28 -9.37
CA PRO A 136 16.70 5.98 -8.95
C PRO A 136 15.61 4.91 -9.13
N VAL A 137 16.02 3.73 -9.56
CA VAL A 137 15.19 2.51 -9.55
C VAL A 137 15.83 1.51 -8.59
N TYR A 138 14.99 0.83 -7.82
CA TYR A 138 15.41 -0.17 -6.84
C TYR A 138 14.81 -1.52 -7.18
N ALA A 139 15.58 -2.59 -7.01
CA ALA A 139 15.06 -3.94 -7.10
C ALA A 139 14.30 -4.27 -5.81
N ASN A 140 13.10 -4.80 -5.93
CA ASN A 140 12.36 -5.29 -4.76
C ASN A 140 13.09 -6.51 -4.18
N GLN A 141 13.37 -6.48 -2.88
CA GLN A 141 14.07 -7.55 -2.16
C GLN A 141 13.14 -8.58 -1.54
N LEU A 142 11.81 -8.39 -1.67
CA LEU A 142 10.85 -9.36 -1.18
C LEU A 142 10.89 -10.62 -2.05
N GLU A 143 11.07 -11.75 -1.38
CA GLU A 143 10.92 -13.06 -2.00
C GLU A 143 9.51 -13.57 -1.78
N TYR A 144 8.98 -14.33 -2.74
CA TYR A 144 7.69 -15.00 -2.58
C TYR A 144 7.71 -16.36 -3.24
N ASP A 145 6.93 -17.30 -2.68
CA ASP A 145 6.82 -18.65 -3.21
C ASP A 145 5.87 -18.70 -4.44
N SER A 146 5.69 -19.88 -5.02
CA SER A 146 4.76 -20.06 -6.15
C SER A 146 3.29 -19.80 -5.81
N ARG A 147 2.98 -19.51 -4.53
CA ARG A 147 1.65 -19.15 -4.03
C ARG A 147 1.58 -17.69 -3.55
N PHE A 148 2.59 -16.89 -3.89
CA PHE A 148 2.67 -15.48 -3.51
C PHE A 148 2.79 -15.24 -1.99
N ILE A 149 3.23 -16.23 -1.22
CA ILE A 149 3.53 -16.04 0.21
C ILE A 149 4.86 -15.31 0.32
N VAL A 150 4.81 -14.10 0.86
CA VAL A 150 5.95 -13.18 0.97
C VAL A 150 6.83 -13.57 2.14
N ARG A 151 8.15 -13.54 1.92
CA ARG A 151 9.19 -13.76 2.92
C ARG A 151 10.04 -12.49 3.06
N GLY A 152 10.25 -12.07 4.30
CA GLY A 152 11.07 -10.93 4.65
C GLY A 152 12.32 -11.32 5.44
N ASP A 153 13.28 -10.39 5.54
CA ASP A 153 14.47 -10.55 6.37
C ASP A 153 14.11 -10.46 7.87
N ARG A 154 14.03 -11.61 8.53
CA ARG A 154 13.67 -11.70 9.96
C ARG A 154 14.64 -10.98 10.88
N GLU A 155 15.93 -10.97 10.55
CA GLU A 155 16.93 -10.29 11.38
C GLU A 155 16.79 -8.77 11.23
N ALA A 156 16.51 -8.28 10.01
CA ALA A 156 16.21 -6.88 9.79
C ALA A 156 14.91 -6.44 10.49
N MET A 157 13.84 -7.24 10.39
CA MET A 157 12.57 -6.97 11.09
C MET A 157 12.78 -6.88 12.61
N LYS A 158 13.47 -7.85 13.19
CA LYS A 158 13.76 -7.88 14.63
C LYS A 158 14.61 -6.69 15.07
N LYS A 159 15.62 -6.33 14.29
CA LYS A 159 16.45 -5.16 14.59
C LYS A 159 15.63 -3.87 14.57
N MET A 160 14.76 -3.70 13.57
CA MET A 160 13.85 -2.54 13.52
C MET A 160 12.90 -2.53 14.73
N LEU A 161 12.36 -3.68 15.12
CA LEU A 161 11.53 -3.82 16.32
C LEU A 161 12.30 -3.39 17.58
N GLU A 162 13.52 -3.87 17.78
CA GLU A 162 14.37 -3.53 18.94
C GLU A 162 14.72 -2.03 18.98
N ASP A 163 15.03 -1.42 17.83
CA ASP A 163 15.28 0.03 17.74
C ASP A 163 14.03 0.83 18.15
N LEU A 164 12.84 0.41 17.70
CA LEU A 164 11.57 1.03 18.08
C LEU A 164 11.23 0.78 19.56
N MET A 165 11.49 -0.41 20.08
CA MET A 165 11.32 -0.71 21.51
C MET A 165 12.10 0.30 22.37
N VAL A 166 13.37 0.54 22.05
CA VAL A 166 14.19 1.53 22.77
C VAL A 166 13.59 2.94 22.64
N GLN A 167 13.18 3.34 21.43
CA GLN A 167 12.61 4.67 21.18
C GLN A 167 11.29 4.91 21.92
N PHE A 168 10.50 3.86 22.15
CA PHE A 168 9.19 3.92 22.80
C PHE A 168 9.19 3.43 24.25
N GLY A 169 10.37 3.15 24.83
CA GLY A 169 10.53 2.85 26.25
C GLY A 169 10.18 1.42 26.67
N LEU A 170 10.28 0.46 25.75
CA LEU A 170 10.28 -0.97 26.05
C LEU A 170 11.72 -1.46 26.27
N ASP A 171 11.93 -2.25 27.33
CA ASP A 171 13.25 -2.83 27.61
C ASP A 171 13.46 -4.08 26.75
N VAL A 172 14.45 -4.02 25.85
CA VAL A 172 14.83 -5.11 24.94
C VAL A 172 15.28 -6.39 25.65
N ASN A 173 15.67 -6.32 26.93
CA ASN A 173 16.10 -7.48 27.70
C ASN A 173 14.97 -8.10 28.55
N GLU A 174 13.92 -7.32 28.85
CA GLU A 174 12.81 -7.78 29.72
C GLU A 174 11.53 -8.05 28.93
N THR A 175 11.35 -7.40 27.79
CA THR A 175 10.16 -7.56 26.94
C THR A 175 10.35 -8.74 26.02
N GLU A 176 9.40 -9.69 26.07
CA GLU A 176 9.40 -10.84 25.18
C GLU A 176 9.11 -10.38 23.74
N ILE A 177 9.93 -10.86 22.79
CA ILE A 177 9.68 -10.71 21.37
C ILE A 177 9.02 -12.00 20.89
N THR A 178 7.80 -11.88 20.36
CA THR A 178 7.02 -12.97 19.78
C THR A 178 6.85 -12.76 18.27
N ASP A 179 6.11 -13.65 17.62
CA ASP A 179 5.70 -13.52 16.22
C ASP A 179 4.27 -14.03 16.02
N ASN A 180 3.79 -13.99 14.78
CA ASN A 180 2.46 -14.45 14.40
C ASN A 180 2.48 -15.83 13.70
N ALA A 181 3.47 -16.68 13.98
CA ALA A 181 3.46 -18.04 13.45
C ALA A 181 2.18 -18.76 13.86
N PRO A 182 1.48 -19.42 12.92
CA PRO A 182 0.26 -20.13 13.28
C PRO A 182 0.58 -21.32 14.17
N ASP A 183 -0.22 -21.47 15.22
CA ASP A 183 -0.08 -22.60 16.12
C ASP A 183 -0.53 -23.92 15.46
N ALA A 184 -0.38 -25.04 16.16
CA ALA A 184 -0.71 -26.36 15.61
C ALA A 184 -2.20 -26.50 15.22
N GLN A 185 -3.10 -25.80 15.91
CA GLN A 185 -4.52 -25.81 15.59
C GLN A 185 -4.81 -24.97 14.35
N GLU A 186 -4.20 -23.79 14.25
CA GLU A 186 -4.29 -22.92 13.07
C GLU A 186 -3.71 -23.59 11.82
N GLN A 187 -2.57 -24.28 11.95
CA GLN A 187 -2.00 -25.05 10.85
C GLN A 187 -2.93 -26.18 10.37
N GLU A 188 -3.65 -26.86 11.26
CA GLU A 188 -4.64 -27.86 10.84
C GLU A 188 -5.82 -27.22 10.11
N MET A 189 -6.31 -26.06 10.59
CA MET A 189 -7.35 -25.31 9.87
C MET A 189 -6.89 -24.87 8.47
N ILE A 190 -5.64 -24.44 8.31
CA ILE A 190 -5.07 -24.11 7.00
C ILE A 190 -5.01 -25.38 6.13
N ARG A 191 -4.56 -26.52 6.66
CA ARG A 191 -4.53 -27.80 5.94
C ARG A 191 -5.91 -28.23 5.47
N GLU A 192 -6.95 -28.08 6.30
CA GLU A 192 -8.32 -28.40 5.92
C GLU A 192 -8.81 -27.51 4.78
N LYS A 193 -8.60 -26.19 4.86
CA LYS A 193 -8.97 -25.25 3.79
C LYS A 193 -8.26 -25.52 2.48
N LEU A 194 -6.95 -25.79 2.52
CA LEU A 194 -6.17 -26.09 1.31
C LEU A 194 -6.67 -27.37 0.62
N LYS A 195 -7.04 -28.40 1.40
CA LYS A 195 -7.65 -29.62 0.84
C LYS A 195 -8.96 -29.34 0.10
N GLU A 196 -9.78 -28.40 0.56
CA GLU A 196 -11.04 -28.05 -0.11
C GLU A 196 -10.83 -27.47 -1.52
N VAL A 197 -9.70 -26.78 -1.73
CA VAL A 197 -9.32 -26.20 -3.03
C VAL A 197 -8.32 -27.06 -3.81
N GLY A 198 -8.00 -28.26 -3.31
CA GLY A 198 -7.08 -29.19 -3.97
C GLY A 198 -5.60 -28.81 -3.86
N GLU A 199 -5.24 -27.99 -2.87
CA GLU A 199 -3.88 -27.58 -2.59
C GLU A 199 -3.32 -28.28 -1.34
N ASP A 200 -1.99 -28.40 -1.29
CA ASP A 200 -1.27 -28.97 -0.16
C ASP A 200 -0.64 -27.87 0.72
N PHE A 201 -0.63 -28.09 2.02
CA PHE A 201 0.10 -27.23 2.97
C PHE A 201 1.61 -27.33 2.74
N THR A 202 2.28 -26.18 2.64
CA THR A 202 3.75 -26.05 2.68
C THR A 202 4.20 -25.38 3.97
N GLU A 203 5.49 -25.58 4.31
CA GLU A 203 6.11 -24.99 5.50
C GLU A 203 6.01 -23.45 5.53
N ASP A 204 5.92 -22.82 4.36
CA ASP A 204 5.74 -21.38 4.16
C ASP A 204 4.50 -20.83 4.88
N TYR A 205 3.41 -21.61 4.98
CA TYR A 205 2.22 -21.21 5.74
C TYR A 205 2.44 -21.22 7.25
N ALA A 206 3.51 -21.86 7.75
CA ALA A 206 3.91 -21.82 9.15
C ALA A 206 4.93 -20.72 9.43
N GLU A 207 5.46 -20.05 8.40
CA GLU A 207 6.43 -18.97 8.60
C GLU A 207 5.73 -17.71 9.11
N PRO A 208 6.23 -17.07 10.18
CA PRO A 208 5.68 -15.83 10.67
C PRO A 208 5.92 -14.68 9.68
N THR A 209 4.93 -13.83 9.50
CA THR A 209 5.01 -12.63 8.64
C THR A 209 5.33 -11.36 9.41
N GLU A 210 5.29 -11.41 10.75
CA GLU A 210 5.53 -10.27 11.63
C GLU A 210 6.33 -10.68 12.88
N VAL A 211 7.11 -9.74 13.41
CA VAL A 211 7.67 -9.81 14.77
C VAL A 211 6.99 -8.78 15.67
N ILE A 212 6.78 -9.13 16.94
CA ILE A 212 5.88 -8.41 17.84
C ILE A 212 6.56 -8.21 19.20
N ALA A 213 6.44 -7.01 19.75
CA ALA A 213 6.77 -6.72 21.14
C ALA A 213 5.61 -5.95 21.79
N GLU A 214 5.23 -6.34 23.00
CA GLU A 214 4.11 -5.72 23.73
C GLU A 214 4.46 -5.52 25.20
N GLY A 215 4.22 -4.31 25.70
CA GLY A 215 4.48 -3.96 27.08
C GLY A 215 4.10 -2.51 27.37
N ASN A 216 3.85 -2.17 28.62
CA ASN A 216 3.61 -0.79 29.06
C ASN A 216 2.51 -0.03 28.29
N GLY A 217 1.51 -0.73 27.76
CA GLY A 217 0.43 -0.14 26.95
C GLY A 217 0.84 0.23 25.53
N ILE A 218 1.92 -0.37 25.01
CA ILE A 218 2.39 -0.21 23.63
C ILE A 218 2.54 -1.59 23.01
N ARG A 219 2.05 -1.75 21.79
CA ARG A 219 2.31 -2.93 20.95
C ARG A 219 2.99 -2.47 19.67
N ILE A 220 4.16 -3.04 19.38
CA ILE A 220 4.92 -2.75 18.16
C ILE A 220 4.94 -4.03 17.32
N THR A 221 4.55 -3.92 16.05
CA THR A 221 4.73 -4.99 15.06
C THR A 221 5.62 -4.51 13.92
N VAL A 222 6.38 -5.41 13.31
CA VAL A 222 7.14 -5.16 12.08
C VAL A 222 6.90 -6.31 11.12
N ASP A 223 6.43 -6.00 9.91
CA ASP A 223 6.12 -6.98 8.87
C ASP A 223 7.26 -7.21 7.87
N ASN A 224 7.09 -8.20 7.00
CA ASN A 224 8.03 -8.57 5.96
C ASN A 224 8.39 -7.41 5.00
N GLU A 225 7.53 -6.40 4.86
CA GLU A 225 7.76 -5.22 4.03
C GLU A 225 8.56 -4.13 4.76
N MET A 226 9.04 -4.40 5.98
CA MET A 226 9.68 -3.41 6.86
C MET A 226 8.73 -2.24 7.20
N THR A 227 7.42 -2.53 7.29
CA THR A 227 6.43 -1.62 7.83
C THR A 227 6.21 -1.92 9.30
N ALA A 228 6.32 -0.90 10.15
CA ALA A 228 6.05 -1.01 11.57
C ALA A 228 4.72 -0.37 11.96
N LEU A 229 3.99 -1.00 12.87
CA LEU A 229 2.79 -0.46 13.50
C LEU A 229 3.02 -0.33 15.00
N ILE A 230 2.82 0.86 15.54
CA ILE A 230 2.93 1.15 16.97
C ILE A 230 1.53 1.51 17.46
N TYR A 231 0.90 0.60 18.20
CA TYR A 231 -0.40 0.80 18.81
C TYR A 231 -0.24 1.28 20.25
N PHE A 232 -1.13 2.20 20.66
CA PHE A 232 -1.21 2.70 22.02
C PHE A 232 -2.49 2.23 22.70
N GLU A 233 -2.35 1.52 23.81
CA GLU A 233 -3.46 1.01 24.63
C GLU A 233 -3.25 1.37 26.12
N PRO A 234 -3.96 2.38 26.66
CA PRO A 234 -4.95 3.22 25.98
C PRO A 234 -4.32 4.17 24.95
N ALA A 235 -5.14 4.68 24.02
CA ALA A 235 -4.74 5.73 23.09
C ALA A 235 -4.19 6.97 23.83
N VAL A 236 -3.27 7.69 23.19
CA VAL A 236 -2.58 8.83 23.79
C VAL A 236 -3.41 10.10 23.56
N PRO A 237 -3.92 10.75 24.61
CA PRO A 237 -4.73 11.95 24.43
C PRO A 237 -3.91 13.12 23.93
N LEU A 238 -4.49 13.89 23.01
CA LEU A 238 -3.93 15.16 22.56
C LEU A 238 -4.39 16.30 23.50
N PRO A 239 -3.64 17.41 23.58
CA PRO A 239 -4.13 18.61 24.26
C PRO A 239 -5.50 19.08 23.76
N ASP A 240 -6.36 19.57 24.66
CA ASP A 240 -7.76 19.95 24.39
C ASP A 240 -7.96 20.97 23.24
N GLU A 241 -6.91 21.69 22.85
CA GLU A 241 -6.91 22.66 21.74
C GLU A 241 -6.84 22.02 20.35
N TYR A 242 -6.49 20.74 20.26
CA TYR A 242 -6.38 20.02 19.00
C TYR A 242 -7.62 19.18 18.71
N ASN A 243 -8.05 19.19 17.45
CA ASN A 243 -9.15 18.38 16.95
C ASN A 243 -8.62 17.34 15.96
N PHE A 244 -8.37 16.11 16.42
CA PHE A 244 -7.80 15.04 15.60
C PHE A 244 -8.78 13.88 15.41
N THR A 245 -9.77 14.07 14.55
CA THR A 245 -10.74 13.03 14.15
C THR A 245 -10.65 12.74 12.65
N PHE A 246 -11.21 11.60 12.22
CA PHE A 246 -11.24 11.16 10.81
C PHE A 246 -11.80 12.18 9.80
N TYR A 247 -12.64 13.11 10.26
CA TYR A 247 -13.31 14.11 9.41
C TYR A 247 -13.02 15.54 9.84
N SER A 248 -11.86 15.77 10.47
CA SER A 248 -11.44 17.11 10.87
C SER A 248 -11.14 17.96 9.65
N SER A 249 -11.29 19.29 9.81
CA SER A 249 -10.95 20.23 8.75
C SER A 249 -9.47 20.17 8.41
N TYR A 250 -9.09 20.63 7.21
CA TYR A 250 -7.67 20.75 6.85
C TYR A 250 -6.89 21.63 7.84
N GLU A 251 -7.50 22.72 8.33
CA GLU A 251 -6.87 23.63 9.30
C GLU A 251 -6.58 22.92 10.63
N ASP A 252 -7.54 22.14 11.13
CA ASP A 252 -7.34 21.33 12.34
C ASP A 252 -6.24 20.28 12.13
N MET A 253 -6.28 19.57 10.99
CA MET A 253 -5.27 18.56 10.65
C MET A 253 -3.88 19.16 10.51
N ALA A 254 -3.75 20.38 9.99
CA ALA A 254 -2.49 21.10 9.91
C ALA A 254 -1.95 21.48 11.30
N ALA A 255 -2.82 21.93 12.22
CA ALA A 255 -2.43 22.21 13.60
C ALA A 255 -1.97 20.95 14.35
N VAL A 256 -2.71 19.85 14.20
CA VAL A 256 -2.36 18.54 14.77
C VAL A 256 -1.05 18.01 14.18
N ALA A 257 -0.85 18.15 12.87
CA ALA A 257 0.34 17.66 12.20
C ALA A 257 1.61 18.33 12.76
N GLU A 258 1.58 19.64 12.99
CA GLU A 258 2.70 20.35 13.62
C GLU A 258 2.98 19.87 15.05
N TYR A 259 1.94 19.62 15.85
CA TYR A 259 2.09 19.05 17.18
C TYR A 259 2.73 17.66 17.15
N LEU A 260 2.18 16.75 16.34
CA LEU A 260 2.67 15.37 16.23
C LEU A 260 4.10 15.32 15.70
N ARG A 261 4.45 16.19 14.74
CA ARG A 261 5.81 16.32 14.25
C ARG A 261 6.77 16.70 15.36
N GLU A 262 6.48 17.73 16.14
CA GLU A 262 7.37 18.17 17.21
C GLU A 262 7.50 17.12 18.33
N GLU A 263 6.41 16.42 18.67
CA GLU A 263 6.39 15.40 19.72
C GLU A 263 7.12 14.10 19.31
N TYR A 264 7.03 13.70 18.04
CA TYR A 264 7.51 12.38 17.58
C TYR A 264 8.73 12.41 16.67
N LYS A 265 9.17 13.57 16.13
CA LYS A 265 10.35 13.63 15.24
C LYS A 265 11.61 13.00 15.85
N GLY A 266 11.87 13.23 17.13
CA GLY A 266 13.06 12.69 17.80
C GLY A 266 12.93 11.18 18.07
N LYS A 267 11.75 10.74 18.50
CA LYS A 267 11.45 9.31 18.72
C LYS A 267 11.57 8.52 17.43
N LEU A 268 11.18 9.10 16.29
CA LEU A 268 11.18 8.43 14.99
C LEU A 268 12.47 8.63 14.18
N GLY A 269 13.50 9.27 14.76
CA GLY A 269 14.75 9.55 14.04
C GLY A 269 14.60 10.52 12.85
N MET A 270 13.59 11.39 12.88
CA MET A 270 13.21 12.33 11.83
C MET A 270 13.40 13.79 12.26
N GLU A 271 14.54 14.16 12.86
CA GLU A 271 14.79 15.50 13.43
C GLU A 271 14.40 16.68 12.50
N ASN A 272 14.65 16.53 11.20
CA ASN A 272 14.26 17.49 10.17
C ASN A 272 13.01 17.02 9.40
N ALA A 273 11.97 16.58 10.10
CA ALA A 273 10.73 16.11 9.48
C ALA A 273 10.01 17.20 8.68
N LYS A 274 9.52 16.80 7.50
CA LYS A 274 8.56 17.52 6.68
C LYS A 274 7.18 16.88 6.79
N LEU A 275 6.16 17.72 6.87
CA LEU A 275 4.78 17.28 6.88
C LEU A 275 4.30 16.89 5.48
N ALA A 276 3.48 15.85 5.44
CA ALA A 276 2.73 15.41 4.27
C ALA A 276 1.28 15.16 4.69
N ILE A 277 0.44 16.19 4.57
CA ILE A 277 -1.01 16.02 4.71
C ILE A 277 -1.57 15.63 3.35
N CYS A 278 -2.22 14.46 3.29
CA CYS A 278 -2.75 13.91 2.05
C CYS A 278 -4.24 13.59 2.20
N GLY A 279 -4.97 13.51 1.08
CA GLY A 279 -6.39 13.18 1.04
C GLY A 279 -7.22 14.38 0.57
N GLY A 280 -8.32 14.65 1.24
CA GLY A 280 -9.28 15.70 0.85
C GLY A 280 -10.40 15.17 -0.06
N ASP A 281 -10.40 13.88 -0.36
CA ASP A 281 -11.53 13.21 -1.00
C ASP A 281 -12.68 13.02 -0.01
N TYR A 282 -13.87 12.95 -0.60
CA TYR A 282 -15.12 12.70 0.08
C TYR A 282 -15.45 11.21 0.04
N ASP A 283 -16.05 10.71 1.10
CA ASP A 283 -16.68 9.38 1.07
C ASP A 283 -18.09 9.43 0.44
N ILE A 284 -18.74 8.27 0.34
CA ILE A 284 -20.11 8.16 -0.21
C ILE A 284 -21.17 8.93 0.60
N TYR A 285 -20.84 9.36 1.81
CA TYR A 285 -21.68 10.16 2.70
C TYR A 285 -21.32 11.65 2.66
N SER A 286 -20.48 12.07 1.70
CA SER A 286 -20.00 13.45 1.56
C SER A 286 -19.23 13.95 2.79
N ARG A 287 -18.49 13.06 3.47
CA ARG A 287 -17.55 13.45 4.53
C ARG A 287 -16.15 13.48 3.96
N GLN A 288 -15.48 14.62 4.11
CA GLN A 288 -14.11 14.82 3.68
C GLN A 288 -13.13 14.31 4.74
N SER A 289 -12.05 13.67 4.32
CA SER A 289 -11.04 13.13 5.25
C SER A 289 -9.62 13.45 4.81
N TYR A 290 -8.71 13.50 5.77
CA TYR A 290 -7.29 13.74 5.55
C TYR A 290 -6.45 12.78 6.38
N ARG A 291 -5.20 12.61 5.98
CA ARG A 291 -4.20 11.79 6.67
C ARG A 291 -2.97 12.62 6.95
N ILE A 292 -2.47 12.52 8.18
CA ILE A 292 -1.24 13.19 8.61
C ILE A 292 -0.08 12.21 8.43
N GLY A 293 0.87 12.57 7.58
CA GLY A 293 2.16 11.91 7.46
C GLY A 293 3.32 12.87 7.68
N MET A 294 4.50 12.31 7.90
CA MET A 294 5.75 13.05 7.83
C MET A 294 6.89 12.17 7.33
N TYR A 295 7.95 12.80 6.84
CA TYR A 295 9.15 12.14 6.34
C TYR A 295 10.37 13.02 6.60
N SER A 296 11.55 12.42 6.72
CA SER A 296 12.79 13.18 6.91
C SER A 296 13.13 14.01 5.66
N GLU A 297 13.56 15.26 5.86
CA GLU A 297 14.08 16.11 4.78
C GLU A 297 15.21 15.38 4.02
N GLY A 298 15.15 15.41 2.68
CA GLY A 298 16.17 14.93 1.74
C GLY A 298 17.32 15.91 1.58
N GLU A 299 18.53 15.44 1.24
CA GLU A 299 19.61 16.38 0.85
C GLU A 299 19.35 17.01 -0.52
N THR A 300 18.71 16.24 -1.40
CA THR A 300 18.34 16.63 -2.77
C THR A 300 16.83 16.55 -2.98
N VAL A 301 16.33 17.12 -4.08
CA VAL A 301 14.92 16.94 -4.46
C VAL A 301 14.59 15.47 -4.73
N THR A 302 15.51 14.73 -5.34
CA THR A 302 15.38 13.27 -5.58
C THR A 302 15.29 12.52 -4.25
N ASP A 303 16.17 12.81 -3.29
CA ASP A 303 16.12 12.21 -1.95
C ASP A 303 14.78 12.47 -1.26
N ARG A 304 14.24 13.69 -1.39
CA ARG A 304 12.93 14.02 -0.84
C ARG A 304 11.82 13.20 -1.50
N ILE A 305 11.83 13.07 -2.82
CA ILE A 305 10.85 12.27 -3.56
C ILE A 305 10.92 10.81 -3.10
N VAL A 306 12.13 10.24 -2.98
CA VAL A 306 12.32 8.87 -2.49
C VAL A 306 11.83 8.73 -1.04
N ARG A 307 12.22 9.62 -0.12
CA ARG A 307 11.77 9.56 1.28
C ARG A 307 10.25 9.73 1.40
N TYR A 308 9.66 10.65 0.64
CA TYR A 308 8.21 10.80 0.57
C TYR A 308 7.53 9.51 0.10
N ASN A 309 8.06 8.81 -0.90
CA ASN A 309 7.42 7.60 -1.40
C ASN A 309 7.69 6.36 -0.52
N PHE A 310 8.83 6.23 0.15
CA PHE A 310 9.22 4.97 0.80
C PHE A 310 9.40 5.04 2.32
N LYS A 311 9.64 6.23 2.89
CA LYS A 311 10.08 6.41 4.28
C LYS A 311 9.23 7.46 5.01
N GLN A 312 8.02 7.07 5.38
CA GLN A 312 7.04 7.94 6.05
C GLN A 312 6.63 7.39 7.41
N ALA A 313 6.34 8.29 8.35
CA ALA A 313 5.54 8.00 9.53
C ALA A 313 4.14 8.60 9.35
N VAL A 314 3.10 7.86 9.73
CA VAL A 314 1.69 8.22 9.52
C VAL A 314 0.93 8.02 10.82
N PHE A 315 0.09 8.99 11.17
CA PHE A 315 -0.57 9.04 12.46
C PHE A 315 -2.07 8.80 12.31
N TYR A 316 -2.63 8.03 13.24
CA TYR A 316 -4.04 7.65 13.26
C TYR A 316 -4.65 7.93 14.63
N CYS A 317 -5.85 8.50 14.62
CA CYS A 317 -6.65 8.71 15.81
C CYS A 317 -7.62 7.54 16.04
N ASP A 318 -8.17 7.45 17.25
CA ASP A 318 -9.39 6.71 17.51
C ASP A 318 -10.65 7.58 17.34
N ASP A 319 -11.82 7.05 17.71
CA ASP A 319 -13.10 7.77 17.68
C ASP A 319 -13.20 8.93 18.69
N ALA A 320 -12.37 8.95 19.73
CA ALA A 320 -12.29 10.04 20.71
C ALA A 320 -11.37 11.17 20.24
N GLY A 321 -10.56 10.90 19.23
CA GLY A 321 -9.56 11.81 18.68
C GLY A 321 -8.19 11.71 19.36
N ASP A 322 -7.98 10.64 20.11
CA ASP A 322 -6.71 10.33 20.76
C ASP A 322 -5.81 9.55 19.78
N LEU A 323 -4.49 9.72 19.86
CA LEU A 323 -3.55 9.02 18.99
C LEU A 323 -3.54 7.53 19.34
N SER A 324 -4.04 6.70 18.41
CA SER A 324 -4.20 5.27 18.59
C SER A 324 -3.08 4.46 17.96
N MET A 325 -2.51 4.95 16.85
CA MET A 325 -1.49 4.23 16.09
C MET A 325 -0.54 5.14 15.31
N ILE A 326 0.73 4.76 15.25
CA ILE A 326 1.71 5.28 14.27
C ILE A 326 2.11 4.15 13.33
N ARG A 327 2.00 4.37 12.02
CA ARG A 327 2.52 3.48 10.98
C ARG A 327 3.79 4.04 10.39
N ILE A 328 4.86 3.26 10.37
CA ILE A 328 6.17 3.64 9.83
C ILE A 328 6.45 2.77 8.62
N TYR A 329 6.57 3.40 7.45
CA TYR A 329 7.07 2.76 6.25
C TYR A 329 8.59 2.91 6.20
N ASN A 330 9.32 1.81 6.01
CA ASN A 330 10.76 1.84 5.81
C ASN A 330 11.19 0.71 4.86
N LEU A 331 10.54 0.66 3.70
CA LEU A 331 10.81 -0.31 2.63
C LEU A 331 12.32 -0.42 2.35
N ASP A 332 12.80 -1.64 2.11
CA ASP A 332 14.21 -1.85 1.77
C ASP A 332 14.53 -1.32 0.36
N LEU A 333 15.55 -0.46 0.31
CA LEU A 333 16.06 0.20 -0.90
C LEU A 333 17.57 -0.08 -1.07
N SER A 334 18.09 -1.13 -0.43
CA SER A 334 19.50 -1.52 -0.43
C SER A 334 20.05 -1.77 -1.83
N GLU A 335 19.26 -2.41 -2.69
CA GLU A 335 19.63 -2.75 -4.07
C GLU A 335 19.14 -1.71 -5.08
N LYS A 336 19.95 -0.66 -5.26
CA LYS A 336 19.74 0.33 -6.31
C LYS A 336 20.19 -0.21 -7.66
N THR A 337 19.25 -0.45 -8.56
CA THR A 337 19.49 -0.95 -9.93
C THR A 337 20.19 0.10 -10.80
N GLY A 338 19.89 1.39 -10.62
CA GLY A 338 20.52 2.46 -11.38
C GLY A 338 19.81 3.81 -11.26
N GLU A 339 20.37 4.82 -11.92
CA GLU A 339 19.71 6.11 -12.19
C GLU A 339 19.19 6.09 -13.62
N TYR A 340 17.87 6.06 -13.79
CA TYR A 340 17.24 5.90 -15.09
C TYR A 340 16.79 7.25 -15.63
N PRO A 341 17.10 7.59 -16.89
CA PRO A 341 16.56 8.75 -17.56
C PRO A 341 15.03 8.76 -17.52
N VAL A 342 14.45 9.93 -17.23
CA VAL A 342 12.99 10.10 -17.12
C VAL A 342 12.45 10.96 -18.26
N ILE A 343 11.28 10.58 -18.77
CA ILE A 343 10.54 11.35 -19.77
C ILE A 343 9.92 12.59 -19.15
N SER A 344 9.66 13.59 -19.98
CA SER A 344 8.91 14.78 -19.57
C SER A 344 7.43 14.45 -19.31
N VAL A 345 6.76 15.31 -18.54
CA VAL A 345 5.31 15.25 -18.34
C VAL A 345 4.55 15.32 -19.67
N GLN A 346 5.06 16.06 -20.66
CA GLN A 346 4.43 16.18 -21.97
C GLN A 346 4.47 14.86 -22.74
N GLU A 347 5.62 14.18 -22.74
CA GLU A 347 5.76 12.84 -23.32
C GLU A 347 4.87 11.82 -22.59
N ALA A 348 4.81 11.87 -21.25
CA ALA A 348 3.93 11.02 -20.47
C ALA A 348 2.45 11.25 -20.79
N LYS A 349 2.03 12.50 -21.01
CA LYS A 349 0.66 12.84 -21.47
C LYS A 349 0.37 12.27 -22.85
N GLU A 350 1.35 12.25 -23.76
CA GLU A 350 1.19 11.65 -25.08
C GLU A 350 1.07 10.13 -25.00
N LEU A 351 1.87 9.47 -24.17
CA LEU A 351 1.75 8.04 -23.89
C LEU A 351 0.39 7.68 -23.30
N LEU A 352 -0.08 8.46 -22.30
CA LEU A 352 -1.41 8.31 -21.69
C LEU A 352 -2.52 8.34 -22.75
N LEU A 353 -2.51 9.37 -23.61
CA LEU A 353 -3.54 9.56 -24.66
C LEU A 353 -3.48 8.47 -25.74
N ASN A 354 -2.34 7.82 -25.90
CA ASN A 354 -2.15 6.71 -26.82
C ASN A 354 -2.47 5.33 -26.19
N GLY A 355 -3.04 5.29 -24.98
CA GLY A 355 -3.39 4.05 -24.29
C GLY A 355 -2.23 3.38 -23.55
N ASN A 356 -1.07 4.02 -23.44
CA ASN A 356 0.12 3.42 -22.84
C ASN A 356 0.19 3.69 -21.34
N TYR A 357 -0.73 3.10 -20.58
CA TYR A 357 -0.87 3.34 -19.15
C TYR A 357 -1.37 2.11 -18.40
N ILE A 358 -1.20 2.17 -17.09
CA ILE A 358 -1.68 1.19 -16.12
C ILE A 358 -2.77 1.85 -15.29
N THR A 359 -3.88 1.17 -15.09
CA THR A 359 -4.97 1.67 -14.24
C THR A 359 -5.83 0.51 -13.76
N THR A 360 -6.44 0.71 -12.60
CA THR A 360 -7.54 -0.12 -12.09
C THR A 360 -8.90 0.44 -12.52
N VAL A 361 -8.95 1.67 -13.06
CA VAL A 361 -10.19 2.31 -13.49
C VAL A 361 -10.80 1.47 -14.62
N PRO A 362 -12.08 1.07 -14.53
CA PRO A 362 -12.70 0.18 -15.52
C PRO A 362 -13.00 0.86 -16.86
N TYR A 363 -12.56 2.10 -17.04
CA TYR A 363 -12.87 2.94 -18.20
C TYR A 363 -11.60 3.34 -18.93
N GLU A 364 -11.68 3.34 -20.26
CA GLU A 364 -10.67 3.96 -21.11
C GLU A 364 -10.46 5.42 -20.71
N MET A 365 -9.25 5.92 -20.90
CA MET A 365 -8.94 7.32 -20.71
C MET A 365 -9.89 8.19 -21.57
N PRO A 366 -10.76 9.02 -20.97
CA PRO A 366 -11.90 9.63 -21.66
C PRO A 366 -11.56 10.80 -22.60
N GLY A 367 -10.33 11.32 -22.54
CA GLY A 367 -9.87 12.45 -23.36
C GLY A 367 -8.99 13.43 -22.61
N LYS A 368 -8.17 14.18 -23.35
CA LYS A 368 -7.17 15.13 -22.81
C LYS A 368 -7.78 16.17 -21.87
N GLU A 369 -8.99 16.61 -22.15
CA GLU A 369 -9.74 17.61 -21.40
C GLU A 369 -10.09 17.17 -19.97
N TYR A 370 -10.10 15.87 -19.70
CA TYR A 370 -10.41 15.31 -18.37
C TYR A 370 -9.16 15.14 -17.48
N ILE A 371 -7.96 15.36 -18.02
CA ILE A 371 -6.73 15.31 -17.22
C ILE A 371 -6.72 16.51 -16.27
N ALA A 372 -6.92 16.26 -14.98
CA ALA A 372 -7.09 17.28 -13.97
C ALA A 372 -5.78 17.62 -13.24
N ARG A 373 -4.94 16.61 -12.98
CA ARG A 373 -3.64 16.78 -12.30
C ARG A 373 -2.68 15.66 -12.64
N VAL A 374 -1.38 15.92 -12.48
CA VAL A 374 -0.32 14.91 -12.54
C VAL A 374 0.55 14.97 -11.29
N GLU A 375 0.98 13.80 -10.80
CA GLU A 375 1.94 13.64 -9.72
C GLU A 375 3.04 12.67 -10.15
N LEU A 376 4.24 12.81 -9.58
CA LEU A 376 5.31 11.84 -9.72
C LEU A 376 5.36 10.97 -8.46
N VAL A 377 5.18 9.67 -8.62
CA VAL A 377 5.13 8.70 -7.52
C VAL A 377 5.95 7.46 -7.87
N TYR A 378 6.22 6.61 -6.89
CA TYR A 378 6.75 5.26 -7.13
C TYR A 378 5.65 4.23 -6.96
N ARG A 379 5.57 3.28 -7.89
CA ARG A 379 4.85 2.02 -7.63
C ARG A 379 5.75 1.14 -6.77
N LYS A 380 5.19 0.66 -5.67
CA LYS A 380 5.91 -0.02 -4.58
C LYS A 380 5.06 -1.11 -3.92
N GLY A 381 4.20 -1.73 -4.73
CA GLY A 381 3.43 -2.89 -4.29
C GLY A 381 4.36 -4.07 -3.99
N THR A 382 3.88 -4.96 -3.13
CA THR A 382 4.61 -6.13 -2.62
C THR A 382 5.19 -7.03 -3.72
N TYR A 383 4.49 -7.13 -4.87
CA TYR A 383 4.86 -7.99 -6.00
C TYR A 383 5.49 -7.25 -7.18
N GLU A 384 5.82 -5.96 -7.04
CA GLU A 384 6.57 -5.26 -8.07
C GLU A 384 8.01 -5.82 -8.10
N THR A 385 8.53 -6.17 -9.28
CA THR A 385 9.94 -6.56 -9.45
C THR A 385 10.86 -5.38 -9.17
N TYR A 386 10.43 -4.18 -9.58
CA TYR A 386 11.17 -2.93 -9.44
C TYR A 386 10.31 -1.83 -8.84
N TYR A 387 10.87 -1.13 -7.86
CA TYR A 387 10.34 0.14 -7.41
C TYR A 387 10.83 1.25 -8.32
N MET A 388 9.97 1.65 -9.27
CA MET A 388 10.31 2.64 -10.29
C MET A 388 9.30 3.80 -10.35
N PRO A 389 9.71 4.97 -10.88
CA PRO A 389 8.86 6.15 -10.91
C PRO A 389 7.80 6.09 -12.01
N TYR A 390 6.62 6.64 -11.71
CA TYR A 390 5.48 6.79 -12.60
C TYR A 390 4.91 8.20 -12.48
N TYR A 391 4.42 8.72 -13.61
CA TYR A 391 3.47 9.82 -13.59
C TYR A 391 2.06 9.27 -13.33
N ARG A 392 1.46 9.67 -12.21
CA ARG A 392 0.06 9.40 -11.87
C ARG A 392 -0.78 10.57 -12.31
N PHE A 393 -1.64 10.35 -13.29
CA PHE A 393 -2.63 11.31 -13.78
C PHE A 393 -3.96 11.09 -13.07
N TYR A 394 -4.48 12.15 -12.47
CA TYR A 394 -5.86 12.22 -12.00
C TYR A 394 -6.73 12.64 -13.17
N VAL A 395 -7.62 11.75 -13.58
CA VAL A 395 -8.49 11.96 -14.73
C VAL A 395 -9.93 11.92 -14.26
N GLU A 396 -10.70 12.97 -14.55
CA GLU A 396 -12.13 12.99 -14.26
C GLU A 396 -12.82 11.87 -15.07
N VAL A 397 -13.62 11.04 -14.39
CA VAL A 397 -14.35 9.92 -14.98
C VAL A 397 -15.80 10.37 -15.20
N PRO A 398 -16.15 10.87 -16.41
CA PRO A 398 -17.46 11.50 -16.64
C PRO A 398 -18.64 10.51 -16.52
N TYR A 399 -18.38 9.21 -16.60
CA TYR A 399 -19.40 8.17 -16.48
C TYR A 399 -19.81 7.86 -15.04
N GLU A 400 -19.08 8.42 -14.06
CA GLU A 400 -19.28 8.27 -12.61
C GLU A 400 -19.75 9.60 -11.98
N GLU A 401 -20.59 10.35 -12.71
CA GLU A 401 -21.18 11.62 -12.24
C GLU A 401 -22.16 11.37 -11.09
N ARG A 402 -22.05 12.17 -10.02
CA ARG A 402 -22.91 12.05 -8.82
C ARG A 402 -23.88 13.21 -8.69
N GLU A 403 -25.06 12.92 -8.13
CA GLU A 403 -26.19 13.87 -8.04
C GLU A 403 -25.89 15.17 -7.26
N ASN A 404 -24.87 15.17 -6.39
CA ASN A 404 -24.48 16.31 -5.56
C ASN A 404 -23.37 17.19 -6.18
N GLY A 405 -22.98 16.93 -7.43
CA GLY A 405 -21.88 17.64 -8.08
C GLY A 405 -20.49 17.23 -7.59
N LEU A 406 -20.37 16.12 -6.85
CA LEU A 406 -19.09 15.44 -6.68
C LEU A 406 -18.69 14.79 -8.00
N LYS A 407 -17.41 14.95 -8.34
CA LYS A 407 -16.76 14.30 -9.46
C LYS A 407 -15.93 13.13 -8.96
N THR A 408 -15.79 12.13 -9.80
CA THR A 408 -14.88 10.99 -9.55
C THR A 408 -13.62 11.20 -10.39
N TYR A 409 -12.46 11.19 -9.74
CA TYR A 409 -11.14 11.25 -10.38
C TYR A 409 -10.46 9.89 -10.27
N GLY A 410 -10.23 9.22 -11.40
CA GLY A 410 -9.50 7.94 -11.46
C GLY A 410 -8.00 8.15 -11.63
N ALA A 411 -7.19 7.22 -11.12
CA ALA A 411 -5.73 7.25 -11.27
C ALA A 411 -5.27 6.45 -12.49
N TYR A 412 -4.49 7.10 -13.37
CA TYR A 412 -3.88 6.48 -14.55
C TYR A 412 -2.37 6.67 -14.50
N TYR A 413 -1.61 5.58 -14.62
CA TYR A 413 -0.16 5.56 -14.39
C TYR A 413 0.60 5.36 -15.69
N VAL A 414 1.56 6.25 -15.97
CA VAL A 414 2.50 6.13 -17.08
C VAL A 414 3.91 5.98 -16.51
N PRO A 415 4.71 4.97 -16.91
CA PRO A 415 6.09 4.86 -16.49
C PRO A 415 6.85 6.15 -16.78
N ALA A 416 7.57 6.67 -15.79
CA ALA A 416 8.36 7.88 -15.97
C ALA A 416 9.72 7.59 -16.61
N VAL A 417 10.20 6.35 -16.57
CA VAL A 417 11.46 5.93 -17.20
C VAL A 417 11.35 5.96 -18.72
N GLU A 418 12.43 6.34 -19.42
CA GLU A 418 12.48 6.28 -20.89
C GLU A 418 12.19 4.88 -21.43
N GLY A 419 11.28 4.79 -22.41
CA GLY A 419 10.81 3.52 -22.97
C GLY A 419 11.89 2.60 -23.55
N LYS A 420 13.07 3.11 -23.92
CA LYS A 420 14.20 2.29 -24.39
C LYS A 420 14.78 1.37 -23.30
N TYR A 421 14.47 1.64 -22.03
CA TYR A 421 14.85 0.81 -20.88
C TYR A 421 13.70 -0.05 -20.35
N LEU A 422 12.54 -0.04 -21.01
CA LEU A 422 11.33 -0.73 -20.54
C LEU A 422 10.99 -1.90 -21.45
N THR A 423 10.68 -3.04 -20.85
CA THR A 423 10.02 -4.19 -21.49
C THR A 423 8.59 -4.30 -21.00
N GLU A 424 7.70 -4.83 -21.85
CA GLU A 424 6.26 -4.93 -21.56
C GLU A 424 5.59 -3.57 -21.29
N MET A 425 5.87 -2.58 -22.14
CA MET A 425 5.19 -1.27 -22.07
C MET A 425 3.68 -1.47 -21.96
N PRO A 426 3.04 -0.86 -20.94
CA PRO A 426 1.62 -1.12 -20.68
C PRO A 426 0.80 -0.57 -21.83
N VAL A 427 -0.17 -1.36 -22.28
CA VAL A 427 -1.17 -0.95 -23.26
C VAL A 427 -2.52 -1.33 -22.68
N TRP A 428 -3.40 -0.35 -22.51
CA TRP A 428 -4.74 -0.59 -22.03
C TRP A 428 -5.52 -1.40 -23.08
N ASP A 429 -6.02 -2.56 -22.68
CA ASP A 429 -6.72 -3.52 -23.53
C ASP A 429 -8.20 -3.71 -23.15
N GLY A 430 -8.71 -2.85 -22.27
CA GLY A 430 -10.07 -2.96 -21.74
C GLY A 430 -10.24 -3.95 -20.59
N SER A 431 -9.18 -4.67 -20.19
CA SER A 431 -9.24 -5.51 -19.02
C SER A 431 -9.25 -4.68 -17.74
N PHE A 432 -10.07 -5.13 -16.78
CA PHE A 432 -9.94 -4.74 -15.40
C PHE A 432 -8.76 -5.52 -14.83
N ASN A 433 -7.65 -4.84 -14.54
CA ASN A 433 -6.46 -5.49 -13.99
C ASN A 433 -6.59 -5.77 -12.50
#